data_AF-A0A348TRE3-F1
#
_entry.id   AF-A0A348TRE3-F1
#
_cell.length_a   1.000
_cell.length_b   1.000
_cell.length_c   1.000
_cell.angle_alpha   90.00
_cell.angle_beta   90.00
_cell.angle_gamma   90.00
#
_symmetry.space_group_name_H-M   'P 1'
#
loop_
_entity.id
_entity.type
_entity.pdbx_description
1 polymer ?
#
loop_
_entity_poly.entity_id
_entity_poly.type
_entity_poly.pdbx_seq_one_letter_code
_entity_poly.pdbx_strand_id
1 'polypeptide(L)'
;MNFRVLLWSCLSILSLQAQTQYDTTQHKKFLGFAPLSDTIAKDKNGIFALPLLYYTPDTRWAAGAAGVYYFKVKPSLNAALHPRVSYLQFLADYTQNRQLDAWATWHVFTQDENYLLKGDIRFRDFPDRFYGIGNNTSKSQEEKYSYNLFVLKSLQLKKIKPGLFVGFDYELEYEYGFSYSAGGLLEAGNITGYKGGVGSALGVVSIIDTRDNIINPYRGRYAEFSSYFFLPQLKSTFSFQTINATYQQYWQIRPKHILALQA
;
A
#
# COMPACT_ATOMS: atom_id res chain seq x y z
N MET A 1 7.22 -8.09 40.70
CA MET A 1 8.62 -8.31 40.29
C MET A 1 9.16 -6.96 39.85
N ASN A 2 9.92 -6.31 40.73
CA ASN A 2 10.29 -4.89 40.61
C ASN A 2 11.56 -4.76 39.76
N PHE A 3 11.49 -4.06 38.63
CA PHE A 3 12.68 -3.67 37.88
C PHE A 3 13.19 -2.32 38.38
N ARG A 4 14.41 -2.32 38.94
CA ARG A 4 15.20 -1.11 39.22
C ARG A 4 16.24 -0.96 38.11
N VAL A 5 16.24 0.18 37.42
CA VAL A 5 17.30 0.57 36.48
C VAL A 5 18.27 1.49 37.22
N LEU A 6 19.54 1.08 37.31
CA LEU A 6 20.64 1.91 37.78
C LEU A 6 21.22 2.67 36.58
N LEU A 7 21.23 4.01 36.64
CA LEU A 7 21.93 4.88 35.71
C LEU A 7 23.27 5.31 36.34
N TRP A 8 24.38 4.96 35.70
CA TRP A 8 25.70 5.51 36.00
C TRP A 8 25.98 6.63 34.99
N SER A 9 26.14 7.86 35.47
CA SER A 9 26.59 9.01 34.69
C SER A 9 28.09 9.20 34.86
N CYS A 10 28.88 8.97 33.81
CA CYS A 10 30.27 9.41 33.74
C CYS A 10 30.31 10.67 32.88
N LEU A 11 30.59 11.82 33.51
CA LEU A 11 30.71 13.11 32.84
C LEU A 11 32.19 13.33 32.47
N SER A 12 32.52 13.22 31.20
CA SER A 12 33.82 13.65 30.66
C SER A 12 33.59 14.79 29.67
N ILE A 13 34.12 15.97 30.01
CA ILE A 13 34.09 17.15 29.16
C ILE A 13 35.23 16.98 28.14
N LEU A 14 34.89 16.65 26.89
CA LEU A 14 35.79 16.77 25.75
C LEU A 14 35.42 18.02 24.96
N SER A 15 36.32 19.01 24.97
CA SER A 15 36.30 20.14 24.05
C SER A 15 36.74 19.65 22.66
N LEU A 16 35.80 19.35 21.78
CA LEU A 16 36.09 19.13 20.36
C LEU A 16 36.20 20.48 19.64
N GLN A 17 37.40 20.84 19.23
CA GLN A 17 37.59 21.84 18.18
C GLN A 17 37.09 21.23 16.86
N ALA A 18 36.06 21.83 16.26
CA ALA A 18 35.54 21.39 14.98
C ALA A 18 36.53 21.80 13.86
N GLN A 19 37.37 20.86 13.44
CA GLN A 19 38.01 20.93 12.13
C GLN A 19 37.00 20.42 11.10
N THR A 20 36.50 21.32 10.25
CA THR A 20 35.69 20.97 9.07
C THR A 20 36.58 20.32 8.03
N GLN A 21 36.85 19.04 8.21
CA GLN A 21 37.36 18.18 7.16
C GLN A 21 36.15 17.80 6.29
N TYR A 22 36.14 18.23 5.02
CA TYR A 22 35.15 17.79 4.06
C TYR A 22 35.36 16.30 3.79
N ASP A 23 34.67 15.47 4.57
CA ASP A 23 34.66 14.04 4.40
C ASP A 23 33.85 13.68 3.15
N THR A 24 34.55 13.29 2.08
CA THR A 24 33.96 12.80 0.82
C THR A 24 33.51 11.34 0.92
N THR A 25 33.50 10.75 2.12
CA THR A 25 33.01 9.38 2.31
C THR A 25 31.51 9.33 2.02
N GLN A 26 31.12 8.68 0.92
CA GLN A 26 29.73 8.31 0.68
C GLN A 26 29.25 7.47 1.85
N HIS A 27 28.41 8.05 2.71
CA HIS A 27 27.88 7.33 3.85
C HIS A 27 26.92 6.25 3.31
N LYS A 28 27.29 4.98 3.49
CA LYS A 28 26.48 3.85 3.01
C LYS A 28 25.15 3.82 3.76
N LYS A 29 24.05 3.91 3.03
CA LYS A 29 22.70 3.73 3.57
C LYS A 29 22.53 2.30 4.04
N PHE A 30 22.03 2.12 5.26
CA PHE A 30 21.60 0.83 5.78
C PHE A 30 20.08 0.79 5.75
N LEU A 31 19.50 -0.20 5.06
CA LEU A 31 18.04 -0.33 4.92
C LEU A 31 17.32 0.92 4.35
N GLY A 32 18.05 1.82 3.69
CA GLY A 32 17.51 3.08 3.16
C GLY A 32 17.58 4.28 4.09
N PHE A 33 17.97 4.08 5.35
CA PHE A 33 18.19 5.19 6.28
C PHE A 33 19.46 5.96 5.91
N ALA A 34 19.31 7.25 5.64
CA ALA A 34 20.44 8.18 5.55
C ALA A 34 20.93 8.54 6.96
N PRO A 35 22.24 8.78 7.15
CA PRO A 35 22.77 9.31 8.40
C PRO A 35 22.15 10.67 8.72
N LEU A 36 21.89 10.95 9.99
CA LEU A 36 21.34 12.24 10.43
C LEU A 36 22.23 13.45 10.07
N SER A 37 23.53 13.22 9.82
CA SER A 37 24.51 14.23 9.40
C SER A 37 24.48 14.56 7.90
N ASP A 38 23.73 13.80 7.09
CA ASP A 38 23.69 14.03 5.64
C ASP A 38 22.87 15.29 5.31
N THR A 39 23.57 16.34 4.87
CA THR A 39 22.97 17.63 4.50
C THR A 39 22.65 17.69 3.00
N ILE A 40 23.06 16.71 2.19
CA ILE A 40 22.89 16.74 0.73
C ILE A 40 21.67 15.90 0.33
N ALA A 41 20.49 16.50 0.44
CA ALA A 41 19.26 15.88 -0.06
C ALA A 41 19.19 15.99 -1.60
N LYS A 42 19.81 15.06 -2.33
CA LYS A 42 19.70 15.00 -3.80
C LYS A 42 19.41 13.61 -4.37
N ASP A 43 18.67 12.80 -3.63
CA ASP A 43 18.31 11.48 -4.12
C ASP A 43 17.14 11.57 -5.11
N LYS A 44 17.48 11.40 -6.39
CA LYS A 44 16.51 11.23 -7.48
C LYS A 44 15.78 9.89 -7.39
N ASN A 45 16.32 8.95 -6.63
CA ASN A 45 15.75 7.65 -6.31
C ASN A 45 16.30 7.11 -4.99
N GLY A 46 15.62 6.15 -4.38
CA GLY A 46 16.07 5.46 -3.20
C GLY A 46 15.22 4.24 -2.89
N ILE A 47 15.73 3.40 -2.00
CA ILE A 47 15.04 2.20 -1.51
C ILE A 47 15.04 2.23 0.00
N PHE A 48 13.90 1.90 0.59
CA PHE A 48 13.74 1.63 2.00
C PHE A 48 13.23 0.21 2.17
N ALA A 49 13.79 -0.54 3.12
CA ALA A 49 13.36 -1.90 3.40
C ALA A 49 13.35 -2.13 4.91
N LEU A 50 12.31 -2.80 5.40
CA LEU A 50 12.09 -3.07 6.81
C LEU A 50 11.82 -4.57 6.98
N PRO A 51 12.70 -5.33 7.67
CA PRO A 51 12.38 -6.69 8.05
C PRO A 51 11.18 -6.71 9.01
N LEU A 52 10.33 -7.72 8.87
CA LEU A 52 9.15 -7.93 9.69
C LEU A 52 9.31 -9.23 10.48
N LEU A 53 8.98 -9.18 11.76
CA LEU A 53 8.83 -10.35 12.62
C LEU A 53 7.70 -10.06 13.61
N TYR A 54 6.64 -10.86 13.57
CA TYR A 54 5.46 -10.66 14.41
C TYR A 54 4.78 -11.98 14.76
N TYR A 55 3.82 -11.94 15.68
CA TYR A 55 3.01 -13.09 16.09
C TYR A 55 1.53 -12.69 16.07
N THR A 56 0.68 -13.54 15.50
CA THR A 56 -0.77 -13.41 15.63
C THR A 56 -1.39 -14.71 16.18
N PRO A 57 -2.55 -14.64 16.89
CA PRO A 57 -3.26 -15.85 17.31
C PRO A 57 -3.69 -16.76 16.15
N ASP A 58 -3.94 -16.20 14.96
CA ASP A 58 -4.46 -16.92 13.81
C ASP A 58 -3.36 -17.58 12.95
N THR A 59 -2.19 -16.95 12.84
CA THR A 59 -1.09 -17.39 11.96
C THR A 59 0.20 -17.77 12.70
N ARG A 60 0.25 -17.55 14.01
CA ARG A 60 1.43 -17.69 14.88
C ARG A 60 2.56 -16.78 14.42
N TRP A 61 3.81 -17.21 14.58
CA TRP A 61 4.98 -16.43 14.17
C TRP A 61 4.99 -16.22 12.65
N ALA A 62 5.32 -15.01 12.23
CA ALA A 62 5.48 -14.65 10.83
C ALA A 62 6.75 -13.82 10.66
N ALA A 63 7.48 -14.08 9.57
CA ALA A 63 8.68 -13.36 9.20
C ALA A 63 8.59 -12.92 7.74
N GLY A 64 9.10 -11.73 7.45
CA GLY A 64 8.97 -11.13 6.14
C GLY A 64 9.77 -9.86 5.97
N ALA A 65 9.43 -9.10 4.94
CA ALA A 65 9.96 -7.76 4.72
C ALA A 65 8.95 -6.89 3.98
N ALA A 66 8.95 -5.61 4.30
CA ALA A 66 8.27 -4.58 3.53
C ALA A 66 9.27 -3.58 3.00
N GLY A 67 8.95 -2.90 1.91
CA GLY A 67 9.83 -1.87 1.37
C GLY A 67 9.13 -0.95 0.41
N VAL A 68 9.83 0.15 0.12
CA VAL A 68 9.44 1.10 -0.91
C VAL A 68 10.67 1.48 -1.74
N TYR A 69 10.55 1.33 -3.05
CA TYR A 69 11.45 1.94 -4.00
C TYR A 69 10.78 3.21 -4.54
N TYR A 70 11.45 4.36 -4.40
CA TYR A 70 10.95 5.64 -4.89
C TYR A 70 11.92 6.25 -5.89
N PHE A 71 11.39 6.97 -6.87
CA PHE A 71 12.18 7.60 -7.93
C PHE A 71 11.45 8.78 -8.58
N LYS A 72 12.19 9.64 -9.27
CA LYS A 72 11.63 10.71 -10.11
C LYS A 72 11.98 10.46 -11.58
N VAL A 73 10.97 10.44 -12.44
CA VAL A 73 11.18 10.41 -13.89
C VAL A 73 11.72 11.76 -14.36
N LYS A 74 12.69 11.75 -15.29
CA LYS A 74 13.26 12.98 -15.83
C LYS A 74 12.19 13.74 -16.64
N PRO A 75 12.06 15.07 -16.47
CA PRO A 75 11.19 15.86 -17.33
C PRO A 75 11.73 15.95 -18.76
N SER A 76 10.89 16.36 -19.72
CA SER A 76 11.34 16.89 -21.01
C SER A 76 12.06 18.23 -20.83
N LEU A 77 12.84 18.62 -21.84
CA LEU A 77 13.59 19.88 -21.82
C LEU A 77 12.70 21.12 -21.67
N ASN A 78 11.44 21.03 -22.11
CA ASN A 78 10.50 22.14 -22.14
C ASN A 78 9.47 22.10 -21.00
N ALA A 79 9.61 21.19 -20.04
CA ALA A 79 8.62 21.01 -18.99
C ALA A 79 8.69 22.16 -17.96
N ALA A 80 7.54 22.74 -17.65
CA ALA A 80 7.44 23.80 -16.64
C ALA A 80 7.61 23.30 -15.19
N LEU A 81 7.38 21.99 -14.94
CA LEU A 81 7.44 21.37 -13.62
C LEU A 81 8.12 20.00 -13.71
N HIS A 82 8.86 19.64 -12.65
CA HIS A 82 9.40 18.29 -12.51
C HIS A 82 8.29 17.31 -12.12
N PRO A 83 8.29 16.07 -12.69
CA PRO A 83 7.38 15.02 -12.25
C PRO A 83 7.48 14.75 -10.76
N ARG A 84 6.34 14.51 -10.13
CA ARG A 84 6.25 14.08 -8.73
C ARG A 84 6.91 12.71 -8.53
N VAL A 85 7.23 12.42 -7.27
CA VAL A 85 7.87 11.16 -6.88
C VAL A 85 6.96 9.99 -7.24
N SER A 86 7.50 9.06 -8.00
CA SER A 86 6.93 7.75 -8.26
C SER A 86 7.42 6.75 -7.21
N TYR A 87 6.62 5.72 -6.93
CA TYR A 87 7.00 4.67 -6.00
C TYR A 87 6.45 3.30 -6.40
N LEU A 88 7.14 2.28 -5.90
CA LEU A 88 6.73 0.89 -5.84
C LEU A 88 6.86 0.47 -4.37
N GLN A 89 5.75 0.07 -3.75
CA GLN A 89 5.74 -0.53 -2.42
C GLN A 89 5.57 -2.03 -2.56
N PHE A 90 6.14 -2.79 -1.63
CA PHE A 90 5.99 -4.23 -1.59
C PHE A 90 6.04 -4.73 -0.15
N LEU A 91 5.41 -5.87 0.07
CA LEU A 91 5.51 -6.65 1.29
C LEU A 91 5.44 -8.13 0.92
N ALA A 92 6.25 -8.93 1.59
CA ALA A 92 6.08 -10.37 1.60
C ALA A 92 6.34 -10.90 3.01
N ASP A 93 5.44 -11.72 3.53
CA ASP A 93 5.62 -12.45 4.78
C ASP A 93 5.22 -13.92 4.64
N TYR A 94 5.85 -14.74 5.48
CA TYR A 94 5.58 -16.17 5.57
C TYR A 94 5.42 -16.58 7.03
N THR A 95 4.38 -17.35 7.30
CA THR A 95 3.99 -17.71 8.67
C THR A 95 4.44 -19.12 9.03
N GLN A 96 4.54 -19.38 10.34
CA GLN A 96 4.82 -20.70 10.89
C GLN A 96 3.74 -21.72 10.50
N ASN A 97 2.52 -21.26 10.26
CA ASN A 97 1.40 -22.07 9.78
C ASN A 97 1.42 -22.29 8.25
N ARG A 98 2.53 -21.92 7.58
CA ARG A 98 2.76 -22.09 6.14
C ARG A 98 1.87 -21.24 5.24
N GLN A 99 1.55 -20.02 5.68
CA GLN A 99 0.81 -19.04 4.90
C GLN A 99 1.78 -18.01 4.32
N LEU A 100 1.59 -17.61 3.07
CA LEU A 100 2.23 -16.54 2.32
C LEU A 100 1.24 -15.38 2.07
N ASP A 101 1.65 -14.16 2.45
CA ASP A 101 1.04 -12.91 1.97
C ASP A 101 2.11 -12.14 1.22
N ALA A 102 1.87 -11.87 -0.05
CA ALA A 102 2.76 -11.11 -0.90
C ALA A 102 1.97 -10.12 -1.74
N TRP A 103 2.33 -8.85 -1.64
CA TRP A 103 1.71 -7.82 -2.47
C TRP A 103 2.71 -6.75 -2.89
N ALA A 104 2.39 -6.09 -3.99
CA ALA A 104 3.09 -4.90 -4.44
C ALA A 104 2.10 -3.88 -5.02
N THR A 105 2.36 -2.61 -4.76
CA THR A 105 1.58 -1.49 -5.31
C THR A 105 2.50 -0.51 -6.00
N TRP A 106 2.07 0.06 -7.12
CA TRP A 106 2.85 1.05 -7.86
C TRP A 106 2.06 2.32 -8.11
N HIS A 107 2.79 3.43 -8.14
CA HIS A 107 2.29 4.75 -8.48
C HIS A 107 3.39 5.47 -9.27
N VAL A 108 3.26 5.45 -10.59
CA VAL A 108 4.33 5.87 -11.50
C VAL A 108 3.83 6.99 -12.42
N PHE A 109 4.45 8.15 -12.29
CA PHE A 109 4.29 9.23 -13.26
C PHE A 109 5.26 9.01 -14.41
N THR A 110 4.76 9.04 -15.63
CA THR A 110 5.62 9.08 -16.81
C THR A 110 6.22 10.47 -16.99
N GLN A 111 7.02 10.65 -18.06
CA GLN A 111 7.62 11.93 -18.39
C GLN A 111 6.57 13.04 -18.42
N ASP A 112 6.90 14.15 -17.76
CA ASP A 112 6.04 15.33 -17.57
C ASP A 112 4.68 15.02 -16.92
N GLU A 113 4.54 13.89 -16.25
CA GLU A 113 3.26 13.36 -15.76
C GLU A 113 2.21 13.23 -16.85
N ASN A 114 2.60 12.92 -18.09
CA ASN A 114 1.62 12.75 -19.17
C ASN A 114 0.68 11.57 -18.91
N TYR A 115 1.17 10.57 -18.19
CA TYR A 115 0.40 9.43 -17.71
C TYR A 115 0.72 9.15 -16.25
N LEU A 116 -0.28 8.65 -15.53
CA LEU A 116 -0.17 8.03 -14.22
C LEU A 116 -0.52 6.56 -14.37
N LEU A 117 0.46 5.69 -14.09
CA LEU A 117 0.27 4.25 -14.01
C LEU A 117 0.17 3.87 -12.53
N LYS A 118 -0.98 3.33 -12.13
CA LYS A 118 -1.24 2.93 -10.74
C LYS A 118 -1.72 1.49 -10.71
N GLY A 119 -1.44 0.76 -9.65
CA GLY A 119 -1.97 -0.60 -9.52
C GLY A 119 -1.51 -1.34 -8.28
N ASP A 120 -2.03 -2.55 -8.17
CA ASP A 120 -1.86 -3.47 -7.06
C ASP A 120 -1.79 -4.89 -7.63
N ILE A 121 -0.91 -5.71 -7.07
CA ILE A 121 -0.88 -7.14 -7.29
C ILE A 121 -0.75 -7.82 -5.94
N ARG A 122 -1.54 -8.87 -5.70
CA ARG A 122 -1.56 -9.61 -4.44
C ARG A 122 -1.65 -11.11 -4.68
N PHE A 123 -0.91 -11.85 -3.90
CA PHE A 123 -1.07 -13.29 -3.71
C PHE A 123 -1.16 -13.56 -2.20
N ARG A 124 -2.19 -14.28 -1.76
CA ARG A 124 -2.42 -14.53 -0.33
C ARG A 124 -3.12 -15.87 -0.11
N ASP A 125 -2.71 -16.64 0.89
CA ASP A 125 -3.33 -17.92 1.29
C ASP A 125 -3.73 -17.94 2.79
N PHE A 126 -4.56 -16.98 3.20
CA PHE A 126 -4.80 -16.72 4.63
C PHE A 126 -6.13 -17.27 5.17
N PRO A 127 -6.19 -17.53 6.50
CA PRO A 127 -7.44 -17.84 7.17
C PRO A 127 -8.32 -16.58 7.25
N ASP A 128 -9.63 -16.80 7.21
CA ASP A 128 -10.66 -15.78 7.41
C ASP A 128 -11.82 -16.34 8.26
N ARG A 129 -12.76 -15.47 8.61
CA ARG A 129 -13.90 -15.76 9.49
C ARG A 129 -15.21 -15.41 8.82
N PHE A 130 -16.14 -16.34 8.84
CA PHE A 130 -17.50 -16.17 8.38
C PHE A 130 -18.44 -16.15 9.59
N TYR A 131 -19.40 -15.22 9.65
CA TYR A 131 -20.34 -15.10 10.77
C TYR A 131 -21.80 -15.37 10.36
N GLY A 132 -22.03 -15.77 9.10
CA GLY A 132 -23.36 -15.81 8.49
C GLY A 132 -23.63 -14.58 7.61
N ILE A 133 -24.85 -14.50 7.08
CA ILE A 133 -25.29 -13.42 6.18
C ILE A 133 -26.32 -12.55 6.89
N GLY A 134 -26.16 -11.23 6.78
CA GLY A 134 -27.14 -10.24 7.26
C GLY A 134 -26.81 -9.63 8.62
N ASN A 135 -27.66 -8.69 9.03
CA ASN A 135 -27.40 -7.82 10.19
C ASN A 135 -27.65 -8.49 11.56
N ASN A 136 -28.29 -9.67 11.57
CA ASN A 136 -28.62 -10.43 12.78
C ASN A 136 -27.60 -11.55 13.08
N THR A 137 -26.38 -11.41 12.58
CA THR A 137 -25.29 -12.35 12.84
C THR A 137 -24.65 -12.08 14.20
N SER A 138 -24.14 -13.13 14.83
CA SER A 138 -23.54 -13.08 16.18
C SER A 138 -22.15 -13.70 16.18
N LYS A 139 -21.32 -13.31 17.16
CA LYS A 139 -19.96 -13.87 17.30
C LYS A 139 -19.95 -15.38 17.53
N SER A 140 -21.01 -15.95 18.11
CA SER A 140 -21.15 -17.39 18.28
C SER A 140 -21.33 -18.17 16.96
N GLN A 141 -21.62 -17.49 15.85
CA GLN A 141 -21.72 -18.06 14.51
C GLN A 141 -20.39 -18.02 13.74
N GLU A 142 -19.27 -17.69 14.41
CA GLU A 142 -17.94 -17.70 13.79
C GLU A 142 -17.59 -19.09 13.25
N GLU A 143 -17.41 -19.16 11.94
CA GLU A 143 -16.87 -20.29 11.20
C GLU A 143 -15.53 -19.87 10.58
N LYS A 144 -14.49 -20.67 10.80
CA LYS A 144 -13.18 -20.43 10.18
C LYS A 144 -13.10 -21.13 8.84
N TYR A 145 -12.55 -20.43 7.86
CA TYR A 145 -12.21 -20.96 6.56
C TYR A 145 -10.90 -20.37 6.07
N SER A 146 -10.32 -20.92 5.01
CA SER A 146 -9.15 -20.36 4.35
C SER A 146 -9.27 -20.53 2.85
N TYR A 147 -8.63 -19.65 2.08
CA TYR A 147 -8.63 -19.71 0.63
C TYR A 147 -7.38 -19.04 0.07
N ASN A 148 -7.09 -19.33 -1.20
CA ASN A 148 -6.06 -18.64 -1.97
C ASN A 148 -6.69 -17.50 -2.76
N LEU A 149 -6.00 -16.38 -2.79
CA LEU A 149 -6.39 -15.15 -3.45
C LEU A 149 -5.26 -14.70 -4.37
N PHE A 150 -5.63 -14.40 -5.62
CA PHE A 150 -4.81 -13.62 -6.53
C PHE A 150 -5.56 -12.37 -6.95
N VAL A 151 -4.94 -11.20 -6.82
CA VAL A 151 -5.48 -9.92 -7.29
C VAL A 151 -4.48 -9.28 -8.24
N LEU A 152 -4.99 -8.73 -9.34
CA LEU A 152 -4.28 -7.80 -10.20
C LEU A 152 -5.21 -6.63 -10.54
N LYS A 153 -4.79 -5.43 -10.15
CA LYS A 153 -5.46 -4.19 -10.47
C LYS A 153 -4.49 -3.25 -11.17
N SER A 154 -4.86 -2.75 -12.33
CA SER A 154 -3.99 -1.88 -13.12
C SER A 154 -4.79 -0.74 -13.72
N LEU A 155 -4.41 0.49 -13.39
CA LEU A 155 -5.02 1.74 -13.83
C LEU A 155 -4.05 2.48 -14.76
N GLN A 156 -4.56 2.93 -15.91
CA GLN A 156 -3.79 3.65 -16.93
C GLN A 156 -4.46 5.00 -17.18
N LEU A 157 -3.99 6.04 -16.50
CA LEU A 157 -4.60 7.36 -16.56
C LEU A 157 -3.77 8.33 -17.39
N LYS A 158 -4.43 9.09 -18.25
CA LYS A 158 -3.84 10.20 -19.00
C LYS A 158 -4.11 11.51 -18.28
N LYS A 159 -3.09 12.37 -18.20
CA LYS A 159 -3.26 13.74 -17.71
C LYS A 159 -4.10 14.57 -18.69
N ILE A 160 -5.20 15.12 -18.20
CA ILE A 160 -6.10 16.00 -18.97
C ILE A 160 -5.74 17.46 -18.75
N LYS A 161 -5.42 17.82 -17.49
CA LYS A 161 -4.88 19.12 -17.07
C LYS A 161 -4.01 18.88 -15.83
N PRO A 162 -3.18 19.85 -15.39
CA PRO A 162 -2.37 19.69 -14.19
C PRO A 162 -3.21 19.20 -13.00
N GLY A 163 -2.81 18.08 -12.41
CA GLY A 163 -3.50 17.45 -11.29
C GLY A 163 -4.80 16.69 -11.64
N LEU A 164 -5.29 16.68 -12.88
CA LEU A 164 -6.45 15.85 -13.28
C LEU A 164 -6.01 14.77 -14.27
N PHE A 165 -6.31 13.52 -13.91
CA PHE A 165 -6.04 12.33 -14.69
C PHE A 165 -7.34 11.59 -14.94
N VAL A 166 -7.52 11.06 -16.15
CA VAL A 166 -8.67 10.24 -16.53
C VAL A 166 -8.17 9.05 -17.34
N GLY A 167 -8.73 7.88 -17.10
CA GLY A 167 -8.35 6.69 -17.84
C GLY A 167 -9.24 5.51 -17.59
N PHE A 168 -8.72 4.35 -17.99
CA PHE A 168 -9.34 3.06 -17.80
C PHE A 168 -8.54 2.27 -16.80
N ASP A 169 -9.17 1.21 -16.31
CA ASP A 169 -8.54 0.28 -15.41
C ASP A 169 -9.10 -1.13 -15.62
N TYR A 170 -8.31 -2.10 -15.20
CA TYR A 170 -8.65 -3.51 -15.24
C TYR A 170 -8.43 -4.12 -13.87
N GLU A 171 -9.37 -4.93 -13.42
CA GLU A 171 -9.32 -5.65 -12.16
C GLU A 171 -9.59 -7.13 -12.40
N LEU A 172 -8.69 -7.98 -11.92
CA LEU A 172 -8.81 -9.43 -11.88
C LEU A 172 -8.63 -9.86 -10.44
N GLU A 173 -9.63 -10.56 -9.93
CA GLU A 173 -9.63 -11.23 -8.63
C GLU A 173 -9.91 -12.71 -8.87
N TYR A 174 -9.13 -13.58 -8.25
CA TYR A 174 -9.32 -15.01 -8.34
C TYR A 174 -9.19 -15.65 -6.96
N GLU A 175 -10.33 -16.14 -6.46
CA GLU A 175 -10.43 -16.83 -5.19
C GLU A 175 -10.62 -18.33 -5.44
N TYR A 176 -9.78 -19.16 -4.83
CA TYR A 176 -9.78 -20.61 -5.07
C TYR A 176 -9.17 -21.42 -3.91
N GLY A 177 -9.34 -22.75 -3.96
CA GLY A 177 -8.72 -23.65 -2.97
C GLY A 177 -9.24 -23.44 -1.55
N PHE A 178 -10.57 -23.29 -1.42
CA PHE A 178 -11.23 -23.08 -0.14
C PHE A 178 -11.13 -24.33 0.75
N SER A 179 -10.95 -24.11 2.05
CA SER A 179 -11.00 -25.12 3.11
C SER A 179 -11.90 -24.62 4.23
N TYR A 180 -12.85 -25.45 4.67
CA TYR A 180 -13.86 -25.10 5.68
C TYR A 180 -13.70 -25.93 6.94
N SER A 181 -14.30 -25.41 8.02
CA SER A 181 -14.53 -26.19 9.23
C SER A 181 -15.64 -27.22 9.01
N ALA A 182 -15.42 -28.46 9.46
CA ALA A 182 -16.40 -29.54 9.32
C ALA A 182 -17.73 -29.21 10.03
N GLY A 183 -18.84 -29.45 9.35
CA GLY A 183 -20.20 -29.14 9.80
C GLY A 183 -20.57 -27.66 9.73
N GLY A 184 -19.73 -26.84 9.09
CA GLY A 184 -19.97 -25.40 8.89
C GLY A 184 -21.04 -25.09 7.83
N LEU A 185 -21.54 -23.86 7.84
CA LEU A 185 -22.50 -23.37 6.86
C LEU A 185 -21.87 -23.26 5.46
N LEU A 186 -20.59 -22.91 5.36
CA LEU A 186 -19.91 -22.80 4.07
C LEU A 186 -19.68 -24.17 3.42
N GLU A 187 -19.41 -25.20 4.24
CA GLU A 187 -19.26 -26.58 3.76
C GLU A 187 -20.55 -27.11 3.11
N ALA A 188 -21.72 -26.67 3.58
CA ALA A 188 -23.01 -27.04 3.01
C ALA A 188 -23.20 -26.57 1.56
N GLY A 189 -22.39 -25.61 1.09
CA GLY A 189 -22.35 -25.18 -0.32
C GLY A 189 -23.59 -24.45 -0.82
N ASN A 190 -24.44 -23.96 0.09
CA ASN A 190 -25.67 -23.21 -0.23
C ASN A 190 -25.46 -21.68 -0.24
N ILE A 191 -24.28 -21.20 0.17
CA ILE A 191 -23.93 -19.78 0.19
C ILE A 191 -23.26 -19.39 -1.12
N THR A 192 -23.75 -18.33 -1.78
CA THR A 192 -23.13 -17.80 -2.99
C THR A 192 -21.66 -17.46 -2.75
N GLY A 193 -20.79 -17.91 -3.65
CA GLY A 193 -19.35 -17.67 -3.54
C GLY A 193 -18.61 -18.62 -2.59
N TYR A 194 -19.26 -19.62 -1.99
CA TYR A 194 -18.58 -20.57 -1.10
C TYR A 194 -17.30 -21.12 -1.73
N LYS A 195 -17.38 -21.67 -2.95
CA LYS A 195 -16.24 -22.22 -3.69
C LYS A 195 -15.31 -21.17 -4.34
N GLY A 196 -15.45 -19.90 -4.00
CA GLY A 196 -14.76 -18.79 -4.64
C GLY A 196 -15.30 -18.45 -6.02
N GLY A 197 -14.46 -17.80 -6.82
CA GLY A 197 -14.80 -17.35 -8.15
C GLY A 197 -13.72 -16.48 -8.77
N VAL A 198 -13.94 -16.13 -10.03
CA VAL A 198 -13.17 -15.12 -10.75
C VAL A 198 -13.99 -13.85 -10.79
N GLY A 199 -13.46 -12.75 -10.27
CA GLY A 199 -13.94 -11.40 -10.55
C GLY A 199 -13.09 -10.80 -11.67
N SER A 200 -13.70 -10.42 -12.79
CA SER A 200 -12.95 -9.80 -13.89
C SER A 200 -13.73 -8.60 -14.41
N ALA A 201 -13.12 -7.43 -14.29
CA ALA A 201 -13.78 -6.15 -14.50
C ALA A 201 -12.97 -5.19 -15.36
N LEU A 202 -13.70 -4.41 -16.16
CA LEU A 202 -13.19 -3.19 -16.78
C LEU A 202 -13.77 -1.99 -16.05
N GLY A 203 -12.96 -0.95 -15.93
CA GLY A 203 -13.35 0.26 -15.23
C GLY A 203 -12.93 1.55 -15.92
N VAL A 204 -13.56 2.63 -15.45
CA VAL A 204 -13.19 4.01 -15.75
C VAL A 204 -12.83 4.69 -14.44
N VAL A 205 -11.74 5.45 -14.47
CA VAL A 205 -11.20 6.12 -13.29
C VAL A 205 -10.84 7.57 -13.61
N SER A 206 -11.13 8.45 -12.65
CA SER A 206 -10.69 9.83 -12.68
C SER A 206 -10.07 10.21 -11.34
N ILE A 207 -8.95 10.93 -11.39
CA ILE A 207 -8.19 11.34 -10.22
C ILE A 207 -7.91 12.83 -10.32
N ILE A 208 -8.29 13.57 -9.28
CA ILE A 208 -7.80 14.93 -9.01
C ILE A 208 -6.78 14.83 -7.88
N ASP A 209 -5.51 15.09 -8.15
CA ASP A 209 -4.45 15.11 -7.16
C ASP A 209 -3.64 16.40 -7.25
N THR A 210 -3.90 17.31 -6.31
CA THR A 210 -3.18 18.58 -6.16
C THR A 210 -2.35 18.61 -4.89
N ARG A 211 -2.06 17.46 -4.28
CA ARG A 211 -1.22 17.39 -3.08
C ARG A 211 0.19 17.83 -3.42
N ASP A 212 0.80 18.57 -2.51
CA ASP A 212 2.18 19.04 -2.66
C ASP A 212 3.21 17.92 -2.49
N ASN A 213 2.87 16.89 -1.70
CA ASN A 213 3.61 15.66 -1.58
C ASN A 213 2.62 14.49 -1.51
N ILE A 214 2.84 13.47 -2.35
CA ILE A 214 1.92 12.33 -2.49
C ILE A 214 2.01 11.37 -1.29
N ILE A 215 3.16 11.33 -0.64
CA ILE A 215 3.45 10.43 0.49
C ILE A 215 3.09 11.10 1.80
N ASN A 216 3.56 12.35 2.00
CA ASN A 216 3.35 13.13 3.23
C ASN A 216 2.78 14.52 2.89
N PRO A 217 1.48 14.63 2.57
CA PRO A 217 0.88 15.88 2.11
C PRO A 217 0.80 16.92 3.24
N TYR A 218 1.19 18.16 2.96
CA TYR A 218 0.95 19.30 3.86
C TYR A 218 -0.30 20.09 3.45
N ARG A 219 -0.56 20.14 2.14
CA ARG A 219 -1.64 20.94 1.55
C ARG A 219 -2.13 20.32 0.24
N GLY A 220 -3.35 20.66 -0.12
CA GLY A 220 -3.98 20.22 -1.37
C GLY A 220 -5.03 19.14 -1.13
N ARG A 221 -5.45 18.48 -2.21
CA ARG A 221 -6.53 17.51 -2.19
C ARG A 221 -6.25 16.33 -3.10
N TYR A 222 -6.86 15.21 -2.74
CA TYR A 222 -6.94 14.01 -3.54
C TYR A 222 -8.42 13.65 -3.69
N ALA A 223 -8.88 13.41 -4.91
CA ALA A 223 -10.19 12.86 -5.17
C ALA A 223 -10.04 11.77 -6.22
N GLU A 224 -10.53 10.57 -5.92
CA GLU A 224 -10.58 9.45 -6.86
C GLU A 224 -12.02 9.01 -7.00
N PHE A 225 -12.46 8.88 -8.24
CA PHE A 225 -13.72 8.25 -8.59
C PHE A 225 -13.43 7.12 -9.56
N SER A 226 -13.96 5.93 -9.28
CA SER A 226 -13.76 4.74 -10.09
C SER A 226 -15.06 3.93 -10.19
N SER A 227 -15.32 3.35 -11.34
CA SER A 227 -16.42 2.41 -11.56
C SER A 227 -15.88 1.14 -12.19
N TYR A 228 -16.24 -0.02 -11.63
CA TYR A 228 -15.85 -1.35 -12.10
C TYR A 228 -17.07 -2.12 -12.55
N PHE A 229 -17.01 -2.69 -13.75
CA PHE A 229 -18.06 -3.53 -14.31
C PHE A 229 -17.54 -4.97 -14.40
N PHE A 230 -18.03 -5.85 -13.54
CA PHE A 230 -17.68 -7.27 -13.54
C PHE A 230 -18.54 -8.01 -14.56
N LEU A 231 -17.90 -8.52 -15.62
CA LEU A 231 -18.59 -8.97 -16.83
C LEU A 231 -18.37 -10.47 -17.10
N PRO A 232 -19.43 -11.25 -17.36
CA PRO A 232 -19.29 -12.65 -17.79
C PRO A 232 -18.43 -12.81 -19.05
N GLN A 233 -18.44 -11.82 -19.96
CA GLN A 233 -17.62 -11.78 -21.17
C GLN A 233 -16.12 -11.75 -20.87
N LEU A 234 -15.74 -11.24 -19.69
CA LEU A 234 -14.36 -11.23 -19.20
C LEU A 234 -14.05 -12.46 -18.31
N LYS A 235 -14.92 -13.48 -18.34
CA LYS A 235 -14.90 -14.69 -17.50
C LYS A 235 -15.14 -14.42 -16.01
N SER A 236 -15.81 -13.32 -15.67
CA SER A 236 -16.28 -13.10 -14.31
C SER A 236 -17.35 -14.14 -13.95
N THR A 237 -17.24 -14.74 -12.77
CA THR A 237 -18.19 -15.69 -12.19
C THR A 237 -19.47 -14.99 -11.76
N PHE A 238 -19.35 -13.74 -11.32
CA PHE A 238 -20.45 -12.90 -10.87
C PHE A 238 -20.59 -11.66 -11.76
N SER A 239 -21.80 -11.15 -11.88
CA SER A 239 -22.13 -9.96 -12.66
C SER A 239 -22.65 -8.87 -11.73
N PHE A 240 -21.83 -7.84 -11.51
CA PHE A 240 -22.16 -6.72 -10.64
C PHE A 240 -21.32 -5.49 -11.00
N GLN A 241 -21.66 -4.35 -10.41
CA GLN A 241 -20.93 -3.10 -10.56
C GLN A 241 -20.50 -2.60 -9.19
N THR A 242 -19.28 -2.06 -9.13
CA THR A 242 -18.78 -1.34 -7.96
C THR A 242 -18.53 0.11 -8.34
N ILE A 243 -18.95 1.05 -7.49
CA ILE A 243 -18.66 2.47 -7.63
C ILE A 243 -17.96 2.91 -6.36
N ASN A 244 -16.74 3.42 -6.50
CA ASN A 244 -15.96 3.93 -5.38
C ASN A 244 -15.68 5.42 -5.58
N ALA A 245 -15.78 6.16 -4.48
CA ALA A 245 -15.35 7.53 -4.38
C ALA A 245 -14.51 7.69 -3.12
N THR A 246 -13.41 8.42 -3.21
CA THR A 246 -12.60 8.80 -2.06
C THR A 246 -12.18 10.24 -2.21
N TYR A 247 -12.27 10.99 -1.12
CA TYR A 247 -11.85 12.37 -1.05
C TYR A 247 -10.94 12.58 0.16
N GLN A 248 -9.82 13.25 -0.06
CA GLN A 248 -8.91 13.69 1.00
C GLN A 248 -8.57 15.15 0.80
N GLN A 249 -8.51 15.89 1.90
CA GLN A 249 -8.18 17.31 1.89
C GLN A 249 -7.24 17.64 3.03
N TYR A 250 -6.20 18.40 2.71
CA TYR A 250 -5.13 18.75 3.64
C TYR A 250 -5.00 20.26 3.74
N TRP A 251 -4.95 20.76 4.97
CA TRP A 251 -4.70 22.16 5.28
C TRP A 251 -3.56 22.28 6.30
N GLN A 252 -2.51 22.99 5.92
CA GLN A 252 -1.47 23.37 6.85
C GLN A 252 -1.92 24.59 7.66
N ILE A 253 -2.39 24.36 8.88
CA ILE A 253 -2.89 25.41 9.78
C ILE A 253 -1.76 26.19 10.46
N ARG A 254 -0.62 25.55 10.73
CA ARG A 254 0.63 26.17 11.24
C ARG A 254 1.84 25.39 10.68
N PRO A 255 3.08 25.92 10.75
CA PRO A 255 4.27 25.15 10.42
C PRO A 255 4.28 23.78 11.13
N LYS A 256 4.31 22.68 10.37
CA LYS A 256 4.26 21.29 10.88
C LYS A 256 2.96 20.86 11.59
N HIS A 257 1.88 21.64 11.49
CA HIS A 257 0.55 21.24 11.96
C HIS A 257 -0.42 21.15 10.78
N ILE A 258 -0.92 19.95 10.51
CA ILE A 258 -1.75 19.63 9.36
C ILE A 258 -3.10 19.12 9.86
N LEU A 259 -4.18 19.73 9.36
CA LEU A 259 -5.52 19.17 9.48
C LEU A 259 -5.80 18.36 8.21
N ALA A 260 -6.22 17.12 8.38
CA ALA A 260 -6.62 16.23 7.29
C ALA A 260 -8.08 15.82 7.45
N LEU A 261 -8.80 15.81 6.33
CA LEU A 261 -10.14 15.24 6.21
C LEU A 261 -10.08 14.10 5.20
N GLN A 262 -10.78 13.01 5.51
CA GLN A 262 -10.99 11.87 4.60
C GLN A 262 -12.48 11.50 4.59
N ALA A 263 -13.02 11.30 3.40
CA ALA A 263 -14.39 10.87 3.13
C ALA A 263 -14.42 9.86 1.98
#